data_AF-A0A221UXQ4-F1
#
_entry.id   AF-A0A221UXQ4-F1
#
_cell.length_a   1.000
_cell.length_b   1.000
_cell.length_c   1.000
_cell.angle_alpha   90.00
_cell.angle_beta   90.00
_cell.angle_gamma   90.00
#
_symmetry.space_group_name_H-M   'P 1'
#
loop_
_entity.id
_entity.type
_entity.pdbx_description
1 polymer ?
#
loop_
_entity_poly.entity_id
_entity_poly.type
_entity_poly.pdbx_seq_one_letter_code
_entity_poly.pdbx_strand_id
1 'polypeptide(L)' 'MTRQAVSYIVSAVGVNAKIDNVHPHTLRHSCGFYLANLGYDLRLIQDYLGHRDPKNTAQYTRVASKRFEKLWG' A
#
# COMPACT_ATOMS: atom_id res chain seq x y z
N MET A 1 -13.37 -17.93 -5.83
CA MET A 1 -13.30 -16.82 -6.80
C MET A 1 -11.95 -16.87 -7.52
N THR A 2 -11.91 -16.59 -8.82
CA THR A 2 -10.65 -16.59 -9.59
C THR A 2 -9.93 -15.24 -9.46
N ARG A 3 -8.62 -15.20 -9.73
CA ARG A 3 -7.85 -13.95 -9.83
C ARG A 3 -8.49 -12.96 -10.83
N GLN A 4 -8.99 -13.48 -11.94
CA GLN A 4 -9.69 -12.68 -12.96
C GLN A 4 -10.98 -12.08 -12.43
N ALA A 5 -11.78 -12.84 -11.68
CA ALA A 5 -13.01 -12.33 -11.06
C ALA A 5 -12.72 -11.19 -10.08
N VAL A 6 -11.68 -11.32 -9.25
CA VAL A 6 -11.27 -10.26 -8.32
C VAL A 6 -10.80 -9.02 -9.08
N SER A 7 -9.98 -9.20 -10.12
CA SER A 7 -9.52 -8.08 -10.96
C SER A 7 -10.70 -7.36 -11.63
N TYR A 8 -11.65 -8.11 -12.17
CA TYR A 8 -12.85 -7.57 -12.81
C TYR A 8 -13.69 -6.74 -11.84
N ILE A 9 -13.97 -7.28 -10.64
CA ILE A 9 -14.74 -6.56 -9.61
C ILE A 9 -14.04 -5.26 -9.21
N VAL A 10 -12.73 -5.31 -8.94
CA VAL A 10 -11.96 -4.14 -8.54
C VAL A 10 -11.95 -3.06 -9.64
N SER A 11 -11.79 -3.45 -10.90
CA SER A 11 -11.83 -2.51 -12.01
C SER A 11 -13.24 -1.92 -12.22
N ALA A 12 -14.30 -2.72 -12.11
CA ALA A 12 -15.67 -2.23 -12.22
C ALA A 12 -16.02 -1.22 -11.10
N VAL A 13 -15.59 -1.49 -9.87
CA VAL A 13 -15.72 -0.53 -8.76
C VAL A 13 -14.90 0.73 -9.01
N GLY A 14 -13.69 0.61 -9.58
CA GLY A 14 -12.84 1.74 -9.96
C GLY A 14 -13.54 2.69 -10.95
N VAL A 15 -14.23 2.15 -11.96
CA VAL A 15 -15.03 2.95 -12.92
C VAL A 15 -16.13 3.74 -12.20
N ASN A 16 -16.89 3.09 -11.32
CA ASN A 16 -17.95 3.75 -10.56
C ASN A 16 -17.41 4.84 -9.61
N ALA A 17 -16.23 4.60 -9.03
CA ALA A 17 -15.54 5.55 -8.17
C ALA A 17 -14.81 6.66 -8.94
N LYS A 18 -14.76 6.61 -10.28
CA LYS A 18 -13.98 7.51 -11.15
C LYS A 18 -12.49 7.51 -10.81
N ILE A 19 -11.94 6.33 -10.52
CA ILE A 19 -10.51 6.13 -10.26
C ILE A 19 -9.92 5.23 -11.34
N ASP A 20 -8.99 5.79 -12.12
CA ASP A 20 -8.36 5.09 -13.22
C ASP A 20 -7.32 4.07 -12.75
N ASN A 21 -7.07 3.05 -13.58
CA ASN A 21 -6.00 2.06 -13.40
C ASN A 21 -6.01 1.29 -12.06
N VAL A 22 -7.17 1.20 -11.40
CA VAL A 22 -7.31 0.44 -10.14
C VAL A 22 -7.39 -1.06 -10.42
N HIS A 23 -6.50 -1.78 -9.75
CA HIS A 23 -6.44 -3.24 -9.75
C HIS A 23 -5.96 -3.70 -8.36
N PRO A 24 -6.04 -5.01 -8.04
CA PRO A 24 -5.76 -5.49 -6.68
C PRO A 24 -4.40 -5.08 -6.11
N HIS A 25 -3.37 -4.94 -6.95
CA HIS A 25 -2.04 -4.51 -6.51
C HIS A 25 -1.98 -3.02 -6.15
N THR A 26 -2.73 -2.16 -6.85
CA THR A 26 -2.89 -0.74 -6.49
C THR A 26 -3.41 -0.60 -5.06
N LEU A 27 -4.46 -1.37 -4.71
CA LEU A 27 -5.04 -1.35 -3.36
C LEU A 27 -4.04 -1.79 -2.30
N ARG A 28 -3.23 -2.80 -2.59
CA ARG A 28 -2.13 -3.25 -1.72
C ARG A 28 -1.10 -2.15 -1.51
N HIS A 29 -0.69 -1.45 -2.57
CA HIS A 29 0.22 -0.32 -2.44
C HIS A 29 -0.39 0.82 -1.61
N SER A 30 -1.64 1.19 -1.87
CA SER A 30 -2.34 2.21 -1.08
C SER A 30 -2.37 1.87 0.41
N CYS A 31 -2.59 0.61 0.76
CA CYS A 31 -2.51 0.14 2.15
C CYS A 31 -1.09 0.32 2.74
N GLY A 32 -0.05 -0.10 2.01
CA GLY A 32 1.34 0.07 2.44
C GLY A 32 1.73 1.54 2.65
N PHE A 33 1.37 2.42 1.71
CA PHE A 33 1.59 3.87 1.84
C PHE A 33 0.82 4.46 3.03
N TYR A 34 -0.44 4.06 3.23
CA TYR A 34 -1.25 4.52 4.35
C TYR A 34 -0.62 4.16 5.70
N LEU A 35 -0.19 2.91 5.87
CA LEU A 35 0.46 2.47 7.12
C LEU A 35 1.81 3.19 7.34
N ALA A 36 2.61 3.38 6.29
CA ALA A 36 3.86 4.12 6.40
C ALA A 36 3.63 5.58 6.80
N ASN A 37 2.59 6.23 6.25
CA ASN A 37 2.23 7.61 6.58
C ASN A 37 1.71 7.77 8.02
N LEU A 38 1.11 6.72 8.60
CA LEU A 38 0.76 6.68 10.02
C LEU A 38 1.98 6.49 10.93
N GLY A 39 3.16 6.22 10.37
CA GLY A 39 4.40 6.03 11.12
C GLY A 39 4.57 4.63 11.69
N TYR A 40 3.84 3.63 11.16
CA TYR A 40 4.07 2.23 11.54
C TYR A 40 5.45 1.76 11.08
N ASP A 41 6.02 0.86 11.87
CA ASP A 41 7.33 0.28 11.61
C ASP A 41 7.38 -0.50 10.28
N LEU A 42 8.53 -0.41 9.59
CA LEU A 42 8.70 -1.01 8.27
C LEU A 42 8.59 -2.54 8.30
N ARG A 43 9.10 -3.20 9.35
CA ARG A 43 9.01 -4.66 9.50
C ARG A 43 7.58 -5.08 9.77
N LEU A 44 6.86 -4.34 10.60
CA LEU A 44 5.43 -4.59 10.84
C LEU A 44 4.62 -4.53 9.54
N ILE A 45 4.85 -3.49 8.71
CA ILE A 45 4.18 -3.37 7.41
C ILE A 45 4.60 -4.50 6.46
N GLN A 46 5.88 -4.88 6.47
CA GLN A 46 6.40 -5.97 5.65
C GLN A 46 5.72 -7.30 5.98
N ASP A 47 5.62 -7.64 7.26
CA ASP A 47 5.02 -8.89 7.73
C ASP A 47 3.52 -8.90 7.47
N TYR A 48 2.83 -7.79 7.72
CA TYR A 48 1.41 -7.63 7.45
C TYR A 48 1.07 -7.83 5.96
N LEU A 49 1.88 -7.27 5.07
CA LEU A 49 1.69 -7.44 3.65
C LEU A 49 2.22 -8.81 3.18
N GLY A 50 3.17 -9.44 3.86
CA GLY A 50 3.82 -10.68 3.42
C GLY A 50 4.86 -10.44 2.33
N HIS A 51 5.61 -9.33 2.40
CA HIS A 51 6.71 -9.08 1.45
C HIS A 51 7.95 -9.87 1.82
N ARG A 52 8.41 -10.70 0.89
CA ARG A 52 9.65 -11.48 1.03
C ARG A 52 10.90 -10.60 0.98
N ASP A 53 10.92 -9.60 0.11
CA ASP A 53 12.02 -8.63 0.01
C ASP A 53 11.62 -7.31 0.72
N PRO A 54 12.37 -6.87 1.76
CA PRO A 54 12.17 -5.58 2.41
C PRO A 54 12.15 -4.38 1.45
N LYS A 55 12.83 -4.46 0.30
CA LYS A 55 12.84 -3.39 -0.71
C LYS A 55 11.44 -3.04 -1.21
N ASN A 56 10.55 -4.03 -1.33
CA ASN A 56 9.17 -3.82 -1.76
C ASN A 56 8.38 -2.96 -0.77
N THR A 57 8.65 -3.12 0.53
CA THR A 57 8.01 -2.32 1.58
C THR A 57 8.69 -0.96 1.74
N ALA A 58 10.03 -0.90 1.56
CA ALA A 58 10.80 0.33 1.72
C ALA A 58 10.32 1.46 0.79
N GLN A 59 9.80 1.12 -0.40
CA GLN A 59 9.20 2.08 -1.32
C GLN A 59 8.10 2.93 -0.68
N TYR A 60 7.32 2.40 0.27
CA TYR A 60 6.25 3.13 0.94
C TYR A 60 6.77 4.25 1.85
N THR A 61 8.01 4.14 2.32
CA THR A 61 8.60 5.13 3.24
C THR A 61 9.11 6.40 2.55
N ARG A 62 9.18 6.41 1.21
CA ARG A 62 9.66 7.56 0.43
C ARG A 62 8.78 8.79 0.57
N VAL A 63 7.50 8.61 0.88
CA VAL A 63 6.50 9.69 1.00
C VAL A 63 6.07 9.95 2.45
N ALA A 64 6.61 9.20 3.41
CA ALA A 64 6.28 9.34 4.83
C ALA A 64 7.07 10.50 5.46
N SER A 65 6.55 11.72 5.31
CA SER A 65 7.14 12.95 5.88
C SER A 65 7.29 12.89 7.41
N LYS A 66 6.32 12.27 8.10
CA LYS A 66 6.28 12.15 9.56
C LYS A 66 7.42 11.35 10.18
N ARG A 67 8.20 10.59 9.39
CA ARG A 67 9.28 9.74 9.94
C ARG A 67 10.40 10.55 10.61
N PHE A 68 10.58 11.81 10.22
CA PHE A 68 11.64 12.67 10.74
C PHE A 68 11.20 13.55 11.91
N GLU A 69 9.90 13.66 12.19
CA GLU A 69 9.36 14.52 13.26
C GLU A 69 9.88 14.11 14.65
N LYS A 70 10.20 12.84 14.85
CA LYS A 70 10.70 12.31 16.13
C LYS A 70 12.23 12.28 16.25
N LEU A 71 12.98 12.69 15.23
CA LEU A 71 14.46 12.67 15.28
C LEU A 71 15.06 13.89 15.98
N TRP A 72 14.30 14.97 16.10
CA TRP A 72 14.75 16.24 16.67
C TRP A 72 14.00 16.59 17.97
N GLY A 73 13.34 15.62 18.60
CA GLY A 73 12.61 15.76 19.86
C GLY A 73 13.38 15.20 21.04
#